data_AF-G2H0E3-F1
#
_entry.id   AF-G2H0E3-F1
#
_cell.length_a   1.000
_cell.length_b   1.000
_cell.length_c   1.000
_cell.angle_alpha   90.00
_cell.angle_beta   90.00
_cell.angle_gamma   90.00
#
_symmetry.space_group_name_H-M   'P 1'
#
loop_
_entity.id
_entity.type
_entity.pdbx_description
1 polymer ?
#
loop_
_entity_poly.entity_id
_entity_poly.type
_entity_poly.pdbx_seq_one_letter_code
_entity_poly.pdbx_strand_id
1 'polypeptide(L)'
;MINNDAMATTAPPTTPTPLGMDYAFLRKTGIEHIQRLAGELWTDHNTHDPGITLLECLCYAITDVSYRLSFDMKDLLAVLPTHGSNPSNISRAPLFTARDILTSHPVTLNDYRKLLIDIPGVRNAWIEKNPASLVPIYYEAQSNCLHLNQATATAKPLSLHGVYQVYIAKDDTVSDGKKEQALMKTVKARLHQYRQIAEDFADPILLPFEEITVKLHIVVADDVDLDHLAAHIYWQLSQAIAPTLSFHSLSARRQENRPIDTIFEGPPLANGFIDETELEGFDRKTTLRSSDFIHIILDMNGVQSVKKIALESSQKSGVPQPWVLELDLNYTPKLKPLEQLLENDLQFERQGILCQINIEAAKAHLKNVKERVAFDKKSSRYKIFHCPAVTIDTSATMYRYNMISPPTTV
;
A
#
# COMPACT_ATOMS: atom_id res chain seq x y z
N MET A 1 -30.90 15.94 47.05
CA MET A 1 -30.92 17.17 46.25
C MET A 1 -30.36 16.82 44.88
N ILE A 2 -31.25 16.70 43.90
CA ILE A 2 -30.91 16.38 42.51
C ILE A 2 -30.55 17.72 41.87
N ASN A 3 -29.27 17.95 41.58
CA ASN A 3 -28.84 19.11 40.81
C ASN A 3 -29.08 18.81 39.32
N ASN A 4 -30.09 19.46 38.76
CA ASN A 4 -30.27 19.61 37.32
C ASN A 4 -29.23 20.61 36.82
N ASP A 5 -28.07 20.12 36.37
CA ASP A 5 -27.19 20.92 35.54
C ASP A 5 -27.79 20.99 34.13
N ALA A 6 -28.11 22.22 33.74
CA ALA A 6 -28.71 22.56 32.46
C ALA A 6 -27.81 22.10 31.31
N MET A 7 -28.37 21.25 30.42
CA MET A 7 -27.84 21.07 29.08
C MET A 7 -27.89 22.40 28.35
N ALA A 8 -26.77 23.12 28.32
CA ALA A 8 -26.58 24.22 27.40
C ALA A 8 -26.55 23.64 25.97
N THR A 9 -27.69 23.68 25.30
CA THR A 9 -27.80 23.44 23.86
C THR A 9 -27.02 24.55 23.15
N THR A 10 -25.74 24.32 22.88
CA THR A 10 -24.95 25.23 22.04
C THR A 10 -25.54 25.17 20.63
N ALA A 11 -26.36 26.16 20.29
CA ALA A 11 -26.75 26.39 18.91
C ALA A 11 -25.47 26.46 18.05
N PRO A 12 -25.47 25.86 16.84
CA PRO A 12 -24.33 25.99 15.94
C PRO A 12 -24.04 27.48 15.72
N PRO A 13 -22.77 27.89 15.57
CA PRO A 13 -22.45 29.28 15.29
C PRO A 13 -23.22 29.69 14.03
N THR A 14 -24.16 30.62 14.19
CA THR A 14 -24.88 31.24 13.07
C THR A 14 -23.85 31.97 12.23
N THR A 15 -23.38 31.32 11.17
CA THR A 15 -22.62 31.98 10.11
C THR A 15 -23.45 33.19 9.67
N PRO A 16 -22.90 34.42 9.70
CA PRO A 16 -23.67 35.59 9.28
C PRO A 16 -24.15 35.38 7.84
N THR A 17 -25.43 35.64 7.62
CA THR A 17 -26.04 35.53 6.29
C THR A 17 -25.22 36.36 5.30
N PRO A 18 -24.75 35.79 4.17
CA PRO A 18 -24.05 36.55 3.15
C PRO A 18 -24.89 37.76 2.73
N LEU A 19 -24.28 38.95 2.60
CA LEU A 19 -24.97 40.19 2.19
C LEU A 19 -25.74 40.04 0.87
N GLY A 20 -25.28 39.15 -0.01
CA GLY A 20 -25.96 38.83 -1.26
C GLY A 20 -27.32 38.13 -1.08
N MET A 21 -27.66 37.64 0.11
CA MET A 21 -28.99 37.12 0.43
C MET A 21 -29.90 38.16 1.10
N ASP A 22 -29.38 39.33 1.47
CA ASP A 22 -30.18 40.39 2.06
C ASP A 22 -30.78 41.26 0.94
N TYR A 23 -32.02 40.94 0.57
CA TYR A 23 -32.76 41.67 -0.44
C TYR A 23 -32.87 43.18 -0.15
N ALA A 24 -33.07 43.57 1.12
CA ALA A 24 -33.22 44.97 1.48
C ALA A 24 -31.90 45.73 1.31
N PHE A 25 -30.79 45.10 1.69
CA PHE A 25 -29.45 45.61 1.43
C PHE A 25 -29.16 45.77 -0.07
N LEU A 26 -29.48 44.75 -0.88
CA LEU A 26 -29.30 44.80 -2.33
C LEU A 26 -30.11 45.91 -2.99
N ARG A 27 -31.39 46.04 -2.61
CA ARG A 27 -32.29 47.08 -3.15
C ARG A 27 -31.80 48.48 -2.79
N LYS A 28 -31.41 48.69 -1.53
CA LYS A 28 -30.86 49.97 -1.07
C LYS A 28 -29.61 50.34 -1.86
N THR A 29 -28.66 49.41 -1.96
CA THR A 29 -27.40 49.60 -2.69
C THR A 29 -27.66 49.87 -4.19
N GLY A 30 -28.62 49.15 -4.80
CA GLY A 30 -29.02 49.36 -6.18
C GLY A 30 -29.57 50.76 -6.46
N ILE A 31 -30.43 51.28 -5.57
CA ILE A 31 -30.95 52.65 -5.67
C ILE A 31 -29.84 53.68 -5.51
N GLU A 32 -28.93 53.50 -4.54
CA GLU A 32 -27.77 54.37 -4.36
C GLU A 32 -26.90 54.42 -5.63
N HIS A 33 -26.74 53.28 -6.32
CA HIS A 33 -26.06 53.23 -7.62
C HIS A 33 -26.78 54.01 -8.73
N ILE A 34 -28.11 53.87 -8.85
CA ILE A 34 -28.91 54.59 -9.85
C ILE A 34 -28.81 56.10 -9.60
N GLN A 35 -29.02 56.53 -8.35
CA GLN A 35 -28.94 57.95 -7.97
C GLN A 35 -27.58 58.56 -8.30
N ARG A 36 -26.48 57.82 -8.03
CA ARG A 36 -25.13 58.27 -8.32
C ARG A 36 -24.84 58.38 -9.82
N LEU A 37 -25.38 57.49 -10.65
CA LEU A 37 -25.05 57.40 -12.06
C LEU A 37 -25.99 58.21 -12.96
N ALA A 38 -27.27 58.31 -12.59
CA ALA A 38 -28.33 58.86 -13.43
C ALA A 38 -29.29 59.78 -12.69
N GLY A 39 -28.98 60.20 -11.45
CA GLY A 39 -29.91 60.99 -10.62
C GLY A 39 -30.32 62.35 -11.18
N GLU A 40 -29.58 62.88 -12.17
CA GLU A 40 -29.97 64.11 -12.89
C GLU A 40 -31.04 63.86 -13.98
N LEU A 41 -31.09 62.64 -14.54
CA LEU A 41 -31.99 62.27 -15.64
C LEU A 41 -33.17 61.42 -15.18
N TRP A 42 -32.96 60.55 -14.19
CA TRP A 42 -33.96 59.64 -13.64
C TRP A 42 -34.11 59.91 -12.14
N THR A 43 -35.15 60.66 -11.79
CA THR A 43 -35.38 61.17 -10.43
C THR A 43 -36.47 60.40 -9.67
N ASP A 44 -37.36 59.71 -10.37
CA ASP A 44 -38.41 58.89 -9.76
C ASP A 44 -37.90 57.49 -9.44
N HIS A 45 -37.83 57.17 -8.15
CA HIS A 45 -37.35 55.88 -7.63
C HIS A 45 -38.45 55.11 -6.87
N ASN A 46 -39.71 55.41 -7.16
CA ASN A 46 -40.86 54.76 -6.52
C ASN A 46 -41.17 53.39 -7.14
N THR A 47 -41.94 52.57 -6.44
CA THR A 47 -42.30 51.19 -6.83
C THR A 47 -43.15 51.08 -8.10
N HIS A 48 -43.77 52.16 -8.56
CA HIS A 48 -44.55 52.16 -9.80
C HIS A 48 -43.69 52.39 -11.06
N ASP A 49 -42.43 52.80 -10.87
CA ASP A 49 -41.48 52.95 -11.97
C ASP A 49 -41.06 51.56 -12.49
N PRO A 50 -41.19 51.29 -13.80
CA PRO A 50 -40.85 49.99 -14.38
C PRO A 50 -39.35 49.65 -14.27
N GLY A 51 -38.46 50.65 -14.26
CA GLY A 51 -37.03 50.46 -14.06
C GLY A 51 -36.68 50.09 -12.61
N ILE A 52 -37.41 50.63 -11.63
CA ILE A 52 -37.28 50.19 -10.22
C ILE A 52 -37.81 48.77 -10.04
N THR A 53 -38.92 48.44 -10.71
CA THR A 53 -39.42 47.06 -10.75
C THR A 53 -38.37 46.09 -11.33
N LEU A 54 -37.63 46.49 -12.37
CA LEU A 54 -36.53 45.70 -12.93
C LEU A 54 -35.36 45.52 -11.94
N LEU A 55 -35.01 46.58 -11.18
CA LEU A 55 -34.01 46.49 -10.12
C LEU A 55 -34.42 45.49 -9.03
N GLU A 56 -35.68 45.49 -8.62
CA GLU A 56 -36.22 44.56 -7.63
C GLU A 56 -36.13 43.10 -8.11
N CYS A 57 -36.47 42.83 -9.36
CA CYS A 57 -36.26 41.52 -10.00
C CYS A 57 -34.77 41.11 -10.01
N LEU A 58 -33.86 42.06 -10.29
CA LEU A 58 -32.42 41.80 -10.22
C LEU A 58 -31.97 41.48 -8.79
N CYS A 59 -32.45 42.21 -7.78
CA CYS A 59 -32.14 41.95 -6.37
C CYS A 59 -32.61 40.55 -5.94
N TYR A 60 -33.80 40.14 -6.37
CA TYR A 60 -34.30 38.78 -6.14
C TYR A 60 -33.42 37.72 -6.81
N ALA A 61 -33.03 37.93 -8.07
CA ALA A 61 -32.14 37.02 -8.78
C ALA A 61 -30.77 36.88 -8.08
N ILE A 62 -30.19 37.98 -7.60
CA ILE A 62 -28.93 37.96 -6.84
C ILE A 62 -29.10 37.22 -5.50
N THR A 63 -30.26 37.37 -4.84
CA THR A 63 -30.60 36.66 -3.61
C THR A 63 -30.63 35.14 -3.83
N ASP A 64 -31.32 34.69 -4.89
CA ASP A 64 -31.39 33.26 -5.26
C ASP A 64 -30.01 32.69 -5.64
N VAL A 65 -29.20 33.43 -6.41
CA VAL A 65 -27.82 33.01 -6.72
C VAL A 65 -26.97 32.91 -5.46
N SER A 66 -27.04 33.91 -4.57
CA SER A 66 -26.27 33.92 -3.33
C SER A 66 -26.67 32.77 -2.41
N TYR A 67 -27.96 32.43 -2.36
CA TYR A 67 -28.47 31.24 -1.66
C TYR A 67 -27.85 29.96 -2.21
N ARG A 68 -27.84 29.78 -3.53
CA ARG A 68 -27.26 28.58 -4.15
C ARG A 68 -25.75 28.47 -3.91
N LEU A 69 -25.05 29.60 -3.85
CA LEU A 69 -23.61 29.64 -3.59
C LEU A 69 -23.24 29.39 -2.12
N SER A 70 -24.20 29.40 -1.20
CA SER A 70 -23.93 29.17 0.23
C SER A 70 -24.00 27.72 0.67
N PHE A 71 -24.30 26.79 -0.23
CA PHE A 71 -24.26 25.37 0.13
C PHE A 71 -22.83 24.92 0.47
N ASP A 72 -22.71 23.83 1.23
CA ASP A 72 -21.41 23.28 1.61
C ASP A 72 -20.59 22.99 0.34
N MET A 73 -19.29 23.31 0.37
CA MET A 73 -18.40 23.11 -0.79
C MET A 73 -18.45 21.67 -1.34
N LYS A 74 -18.59 20.68 -0.47
CA LYS A 74 -18.70 19.27 -0.85
C LYS A 74 -19.97 18.99 -1.68
N ASP A 75 -21.05 19.74 -1.44
CA ASP A 75 -22.33 19.65 -2.14
C ASP A 75 -22.24 20.38 -3.49
N LEU A 76 -21.60 21.56 -3.51
CA LEU A 76 -21.37 22.33 -4.73
C LEU A 76 -20.50 21.58 -5.75
N LEU A 77 -19.52 20.81 -5.27
CA LEU A 77 -18.61 20.02 -6.11
C LEU A 77 -19.16 18.62 -6.43
N ALA A 78 -20.29 18.22 -5.85
CA ALA A 78 -20.87 16.90 -6.07
C ALA A 78 -21.33 16.74 -7.52
N VAL A 79 -20.93 15.65 -8.17
CA VAL A 79 -21.35 15.34 -9.53
C VAL A 79 -22.70 14.64 -9.48
N LEU A 80 -23.70 15.20 -10.17
CA LEU A 80 -25.01 14.57 -10.34
C LEU A 80 -24.87 13.24 -11.11
N PRO A 81 -25.40 12.11 -10.59
CA PRO A 81 -25.51 10.91 -11.39
C PRO A 81 -26.47 11.17 -12.56
N THR A 82 -26.03 10.94 -13.81
CA THR A 82 -26.92 11.01 -14.97
C THR A 82 -27.94 9.87 -14.88
N HIS A 83 -29.21 10.11 -15.22
CA HIS A 83 -30.26 9.08 -15.20
C HIS A 83 -29.80 7.82 -15.96
N GLY A 84 -29.76 6.67 -15.27
CA GLY A 84 -29.31 5.39 -15.82
C GLY A 84 -27.83 5.07 -15.63
N SER A 85 -27.03 5.99 -15.09
CA SER A 85 -25.66 5.69 -14.66
C SER A 85 -25.66 5.10 -13.25
N ASN A 86 -25.00 3.95 -13.11
CA ASN A 86 -24.74 3.34 -11.81
C ASN A 86 -23.92 4.35 -10.98
N PRO A 87 -24.20 4.59 -9.69
CA PRO A 87 -23.40 5.51 -8.85
C PRO A 87 -21.91 5.10 -8.76
N SER A 88 -21.58 3.86 -9.13
CA SER A 88 -20.20 3.36 -9.29
C SER A 88 -19.52 3.76 -10.62
N ASN A 89 -20.25 4.32 -11.58
CA ASN A 89 -19.79 4.74 -12.92
C ASN A 89 -19.60 6.27 -13.03
N ILE A 90 -19.51 6.99 -11.90
CA ILE A 90 -19.04 8.37 -11.90
C ILE A 90 -17.54 8.31 -12.22
N SER A 91 -17.20 8.24 -13.51
CA SER A 91 -15.84 8.00 -14.03
C SER A 91 -14.80 9.04 -13.64
N ARG A 92 -15.19 10.13 -12.95
CA ARG A 92 -14.27 11.11 -12.40
C ARG A 92 -14.85 11.63 -11.09
N ALA A 93 -14.29 11.16 -9.97
CA ALA A 93 -14.39 11.95 -8.74
C ALA A 93 -13.88 13.37 -9.05
N PRO A 94 -14.51 14.44 -8.53
CA PRO A 94 -14.12 15.81 -8.85
C PRO A 94 -12.69 16.15 -8.39
N LEU A 95 -12.16 15.36 -7.45
CA LEU A 95 -10.86 15.53 -6.83
C LEU A 95 -10.05 14.24 -6.95
N PHE A 96 -8.75 14.39 -7.13
CA PHE A 96 -7.79 13.28 -7.08
C PHE A 96 -7.65 12.76 -5.64
N THR A 97 -7.38 11.46 -5.48
CA THR A 97 -7.05 10.90 -4.17
C THR A 97 -5.59 11.17 -3.83
N ALA A 98 -5.24 11.09 -2.54
CA ALA A 98 -3.84 11.18 -2.11
C ALA A 98 -2.94 10.17 -2.84
N ARG A 99 -3.47 8.97 -3.13
CA ARG A 99 -2.76 7.96 -3.92
C ARG A 99 -2.46 8.42 -5.34
N ASP A 100 -3.34 9.19 -5.96
CA ASP A 100 -3.16 9.61 -7.35
C ASP A 100 -2.13 10.73 -7.50
N ILE A 101 -1.94 11.55 -6.45
CA ILE A 101 -1.11 12.76 -6.51
C ILE A 101 0.19 12.68 -5.72
N LEU A 102 0.25 11.88 -4.65
CA LEU A 102 1.41 11.80 -3.76
C LEU A 102 2.35 10.64 -4.10
N THR A 103 1.86 9.56 -4.72
CA THR A 103 2.74 8.47 -5.15
C THR A 103 3.56 8.87 -6.36
N SER A 104 4.80 8.38 -6.43
CA SER A 104 5.73 8.64 -7.52
C SER A 104 6.02 7.37 -8.34
N HIS A 105 6.73 7.51 -9.46
CA HIS A 105 7.30 6.34 -10.15
C HIS A 105 8.47 5.77 -9.33
N PRO A 106 8.77 4.47 -9.44
CA PRO A 106 9.94 3.91 -8.79
C PRO A 106 11.22 4.56 -9.33
N VAL A 107 12.00 5.15 -8.44
CA VAL A 107 13.28 5.81 -8.78
C VAL A 107 14.47 5.17 -8.09
N THR A 108 14.23 4.44 -7.00
CA THR A 108 15.26 3.65 -6.29
C THR A 108 15.11 2.15 -6.56
N LEU A 109 16.17 1.39 -6.30
CA LEU A 109 16.11 -0.08 -6.34
C LEU A 109 15.11 -0.63 -5.32
N ASN A 110 14.96 0.03 -4.17
CA ASN A 110 13.99 -0.35 -3.16
C ASN A 110 12.54 -0.09 -3.60
N ASP A 111 12.28 0.93 -4.43
CA ASP A 111 10.95 1.13 -5.02
C ASP A 111 10.56 -0.02 -5.95
N TYR A 112 11.49 -0.46 -6.79
CA TYR A 112 11.27 -1.67 -7.61
C TYR A 112 11.08 -2.91 -6.74
N ARG A 113 11.86 -3.04 -5.66
CA ARG A 113 11.71 -4.13 -4.69
C ARG A 113 10.31 -4.14 -4.07
N LYS A 114 9.79 -2.99 -3.62
CA LYS A 114 8.42 -2.85 -3.11
C LYS A 114 7.37 -3.26 -4.15
N LEU A 115 7.52 -2.79 -5.39
CA LEU A 115 6.63 -3.14 -6.50
C LEU A 115 6.58 -4.64 -6.79
N LEU A 116 7.71 -5.33 -6.64
CA LEU A 116 7.81 -6.78 -6.83
C LEU A 116 7.23 -7.55 -5.64
N ILE A 117 7.51 -7.13 -4.41
CA ILE A 117 6.96 -7.75 -3.19
C ILE A 117 5.44 -7.59 -3.11
N ASP A 118 4.88 -6.54 -3.71
CA ASP A 118 3.44 -6.35 -3.85
C ASP A 118 2.76 -7.34 -4.81
N ILE A 119 3.52 -8.16 -5.54
CA ILE A 119 2.98 -9.23 -6.40
C ILE A 119 2.70 -10.48 -5.55
N PRO A 120 1.45 -10.99 -5.53
CA PRO A 120 1.14 -12.25 -4.85
C PRO A 120 2.01 -13.40 -5.37
N GLY A 121 2.63 -14.17 -4.46
CA GLY A 121 3.58 -15.22 -4.80
C GLY A 121 5.06 -14.82 -4.65
N VAL A 122 5.35 -13.52 -4.59
CA VAL A 122 6.70 -13.00 -4.27
C VAL A 122 6.81 -12.81 -2.76
N ARG A 123 7.74 -13.52 -2.12
CA ARG A 123 8.08 -13.34 -0.70
C ARG A 123 9.06 -12.18 -0.52
N ASN A 124 10.09 -12.11 -1.36
CA ASN A 124 11.09 -11.04 -1.38
C ASN A 124 11.67 -10.92 -2.80
N ALA A 125 12.33 -9.80 -3.09
CA ALA A 125 13.04 -9.59 -4.33
C ALA A 125 14.33 -8.80 -4.09
N TRP A 126 15.32 -9.01 -4.93
CA TRP A 126 16.57 -8.25 -4.92
C TRP A 126 16.88 -7.76 -6.33
N ILE A 127 17.30 -6.51 -6.42
CA ILE A 127 17.64 -5.86 -7.68
C ILE A 127 19.07 -5.36 -7.54
N GLU A 128 19.93 -5.82 -8.43
CA GLU A 128 21.36 -5.52 -8.41
C GLU A 128 21.79 -4.95 -9.77
N LYS A 129 22.79 -4.08 -9.78
CA LYS A 129 23.35 -3.56 -11.03
C LYS A 129 24.04 -4.69 -11.79
N ASN A 130 23.68 -4.88 -13.04
CA ASN A 130 24.31 -5.84 -13.92
C ASN A 130 25.13 -5.11 -14.99
N PRO A 131 26.46 -5.00 -14.84
CA PRO A 131 27.31 -4.34 -15.83
C PRO A 131 27.48 -5.18 -17.11
N ALA A 132 27.03 -6.44 -17.10
CA ALA A 132 27.10 -7.31 -18.26
C ALA A 132 26.00 -6.94 -19.26
N SER A 133 26.41 -6.66 -20.49
CA SER A 133 25.49 -6.57 -21.60
C SER A 133 24.93 -7.96 -21.92
N LEU A 134 23.63 -8.04 -22.23
CA LEU A 134 22.99 -9.26 -22.76
C LEU A 134 23.74 -9.79 -24.00
N VAL A 135 24.30 -8.87 -24.78
CA VAL A 135 25.16 -9.13 -25.94
C VAL A 135 26.52 -8.51 -25.64
N PRO A 136 27.60 -9.28 -25.39
CA PRO A 136 28.92 -8.71 -25.14
C PRO A 136 29.31 -7.67 -26.19
N ILE A 137 29.58 -6.44 -25.72
CA ILE A 137 29.98 -5.31 -26.57
C ILE A 137 31.44 -5.03 -26.31
N TYR A 138 32.20 -4.82 -27.37
CA TYR A 138 33.61 -4.44 -27.30
C TYR A 138 33.84 -3.14 -28.05
N TYR A 139 34.64 -2.23 -27.49
CA TYR A 139 35.05 -1.00 -28.14
C TYR A 139 36.50 -1.10 -28.62
N GLU A 140 36.72 -0.80 -29.90
CA GLU A 140 38.04 -0.78 -30.52
C GLU A 140 38.47 0.67 -30.82
N ALA A 141 39.42 1.19 -30.04
CA ALA A 141 39.83 2.58 -30.13
C ALA A 141 40.54 2.93 -31.46
N GLN A 142 41.18 1.95 -32.10
CA GLN A 142 41.94 2.15 -33.34
C GLN A 142 41.02 2.42 -34.54
N SER A 143 39.90 1.70 -34.62
CA SER A 143 38.90 1.80 -35.69
C SER A 143 37.71 2.69 -35.32
N ASN A 144 37.58 3.06 -34.03
CA ASN A 144 36.44 3.75 -33.45
C ASN A 144 35.10 3.04 -33.70
N CYS A 145 35.12 1.70 -33.67
CA CYS A 145 33.96 0.85 -33.90
C CYS A 145 33.57 0.05 -32.65
N LEU A 146 32.29 -0.31 -32.59
CA LEU A 146 31.75 -1.26 -31.61
C LEU A 146 31.62 -2.64 -32.27
N HIS A 147 32.13 -3.67 -31.60
CA HIS A 147 32.00 -5.06 -32.01
C HIS A 147 31.01 -5.76 -31.08
N LEU A 148 30.09 -6.53 -31.66
CA LEU A 148 29.10 -7.32 -30.93
C LEU A 148 29.51 -8.78 -30.96
N ASN A 149 29.49 -9.47 -29.82
CA ASN A 149 29.80 -10.89 -29.65
C ASN A 149 31.20 -11.36 -30.04
N GLN A 150 32.04 -10.51 -30.64
CA GLN A 150 33.37 -10.86 -31.10
C GLN A 150 34.39 -9.86 -30.56
N ALA A 151 35.37 -10.36 -29.82
CA ALA A 151 36.52 -9.57 -29.40
C ALA A 151 37.59 -9.64 -30.50
N THR A 152 38.11 -8.49 -30.93
CA THR A 152 39.37 -8.43 -31.66
C THR A 152 40.54 -8.41 -30.67
N ALA A 153 41.76 -8.59 -31.15
CA ALA A 153 42.96 -8.58 -30.29
C ALA A 153 43.16 -7.24 -29.53
N THR A 154 42.58 -6.14 -30.02
CA THR A 154 42.76 -4.79 -29.48
C THR A 154 41.47 -4.18 -28.91
N ALA A 155 40.31 -4.80 -29.13
CA ALA A 155 39.04 -4.35 -28.58
C ALA A 155 38.92 -4.69 -27.08
N LYS A 156 38.38 -3.74 -26.30
CA LYS A 156 38.15 -3.89 -24.85
C LYS A 156 36.66 -4.08 -24.55
N PRO A 157 36.29 -4.89 -23.55
CA PRO A 157 34.89 -5.07 -23.17
C PRO A 157 34.29 -3.74 -22.68
N LEU A 158 33.08 -3.43 -23.14
CA LEU A 158 32.30 -2.27 -22.74
C LEU A 158 31.19 -2.70 -21.78
N SER A 159 31.26 -2.22 -20.54
CA SER A 159 30.21 -2.42 -19.55
C SER A 159 29.07 -1.43 -19.76
N LEU A 160 27.85 -1.94 -19.87
CA LEU A 160 26.66 -1.10 -19.95
C LEU A 160 26.24 -0.66 -18.55
N HIS A 161 25.84 0.59 -18.43
CA HIS A 161 25.17 1.12 -17.25
C HIS A 161 23.67 1.10 -17.48
N GLY A 162 22.89 0.96 -16.40
CA GLY A 162 21.42 0.96 -16.47
C GLY A 162 20.77 -0.39 -16.72
N VAL A 163 21.54 -1.49 -16.78
CA VAL A 163 20.96 -2.85 -16.79
C VAL A 163 20.97 -3.42 -15.38
N TYR A 164 19.86 -4.01 -14.96
CA TYR A 164 19.70 -4.59 -13.62
C TYR A 164 19.38 -6.08 -13.67
N GLN A 165 19.98 -6.85 -12.77
CA GLN A 165 19.61 -8.24 -12.52
C GLN A 165 18.57 -8.29 -11.41
N VAL A 166 17.51 -9.05 -11.62
CA VAL A 166 16.43 -9.23 -10.64
C VAL A 166 16.41 -10.67 -10.16
N TYR A 167 16.36 -10.87 -8.85
CA TYR A 167 16.22 -12.15 -8.19
C TYR A 167 14.92 -12.20 -7.41
N ILE A 168 14.13 -13.26 -7.61
CA ILE A 168 12.80 -13.43 -7.00
C ILE A 168 12.85 -14.59 -6.01
N ALA A 169 12.62 -14.29 -4.73
CA ALA A 169 12.29 -15.31 -3.72
C ALA A 169 10.77 -15.52 -3.71
N LYS A 170 10.34 -16.71 -4.10
CA LYS A 170 8.93 -17.09 -4.09
C LYS A 170 8.45 -17.54 -2.71
N ASP A 171 7.15 -17.43 -2.49
CA ASP A 171 6.49 -18.02 -1.32
C ASP A 171 6.11 -19.49 -1.55
N ASP A 172 5.56 -20.13 -0.50
CA ASP A 172 5.18 -21.54 -0.54
C ASP A 172 3.91 -21.82 -1.37
N THR A 173 3.17 -20.79 -1.80
CA THR A 173 1.96 -20.95 -2.62
C THR A 173 2.29 -21.26 -4.09
N VAL A 174 3.52 -20.94 -4.49
CA VAL A 174 4.09 -21.14 -5.82
C VAL A 174 4.96 -22.41 -5.80
N SER A 175 4.29 -23.56 -5.94
CA SER A 175 4.90 -24.89 -5.80
C SER A 175 5.05 -25.68 -7.09
N ASP A 176 4.42 -25.24 -8.19
CA ASP A 176 4.43 -25.95 -9.48
C ASP A 176 5.01 -25.08 -10.61
N GLY A 177 5.57 -25.72 -11.63
CA GLY A 177 6.19 -25.01 -12.76
C GLY A 177 5.22 -24.11 -13.53
N LYS A 178 3.90 -24.40 -13.48
CA LYS A 178 2.88 -23.56 -14.13
C LYS A 178 2.69 -22.22 -13.40
N LYS A 179 2.57 -22.24 -12.07
CA LYS A 179 2.49 -21.02 -11.25
C LYS A 179 3.78 -20.25 -11.28
N GLU A 180 4.92 -20.92 -11.31
CA GLU A 180 6.23 -20.26 -11.48
C GLU A 180 6.28 -19.47 -12.79
N GLN A 181 5.88 -20.09 -13.91
CA GLN A 181 5.80 -19.40 -15.20
C GLN A 181 4.82 -18.21 -15.18
N ALA A 182 3.64 -18.39 -14.56
CA ALA A 182 2.64 -17.33 -14.43
C ALA A 182 3.14 -16.16 -13.56
N LEU A 183 3.84 -16.46 -12.46
CA LEU A 183 4.48 -15.48 -11.58
C LEU A 183 5.53 -14.69 -12.36
N MET A 184 6.45 -15.38 -13.05
CA MET A 184 7.51 -14.73 -13.80
C MET A 184 6.99 -13.85 -14.94
N LYS A 185 5.89 -14.26 -15.59
CA LYS A 185 5.19 -13.41 -16.57
C LYS A 185 4.67 -12.12 -15.92
N THR A 186 4.08 -12.24 -14.73
CA THR A 186 3.58 -11.08 -13.97
C THR A 186 4.70 -10.16 -13.52
N VAL A 187 5.82 -10.73 -13.03
CA VAL A 187 7.04 -10.00 -12.65
C VAL A 187 7.60 -9.21 -13.84
N LYS A 188 7.80 -9.86 -14.99
CA LYS A 188 8.31 -9.19 -16.21
C LYS A 188 7.38 -8.07 -16.66
N ALA A 189 6.07 -8.30 -16.66
CA ALA A 189 5.09 -7.28 -17.01
C ALA A 189 5.13 -6.07 -16.06
N ARG A 190 5.27 -6.30 -14.75
CA ARG A 190 5.38 -5.24 -13.74
C ARG A 190 6.66 -4.42 -13.93
N LEU A 191 7.80 -5.07 -14.16
CA LEU A 191 9.06 -4.37 -14.43
C LEU A 191 8.98 -3.51 -15.70
N HIS A 192 8.45 -4.06 -16.79
CA HIS A 192 8.31 -3.32 -18.04
C HIS A 192 7.30 -2.16 -17.97
N GLN A 193 6.27 -2.27 -17.12
CA GLN A 193 5.32 -1.17 -16.89
C GLN A 193 6.00 0.07 -16.30
N TYR A 194 7.04 -0.12 -15.49
CA TYR A 194 7.77 0.95 -14.80
C TYR A 194 9.20 1.13 -15.30
N ARG A 195 9.52 0.62 -16.50
CA ARG A 195 10.86 0.74 -17.09
C ARG A 195 11.19 2.21 -17.37
N GLN A 196 12.30 2.69 -16.80
CA GLN A 196 12.77 4.07 -16.99
C GLN A 196 13.55 4.25 -18.30
N ILE A 197 13.78 5.52 -18.66
CA ILE A 197 14.57 5.88 -19.85
C ILE A 197 16.01 5.38 -19.69
N ALA A 198 16.55 4.75 -20.73
CA ALA A 198 17.91 4.23 -20.78
C ALA A 198 18.25 3.20 -19.70
N GLU A 199 17.23 2.61 -19.05
CA GLU A 199 17.38 1.48 -18.14
C GLU A 199 16.73 0.22 -18.73
N ASP A 200 17.19 -0.95 -18.31
CA ASP A 200 16.60 -2.22 -18.67
C ASP A 200 16.82 -3.28 -17.59
N PHE A 201 16.07 -4.37 -17.68
CA PHE A 201 16.19 -5.51 -16.78
C PHE A 201 16.68 -6.73 -17.56
N ALA A 202 17.71 -7.40 -17.06
CA ALA A 202 18.02 -8.76 -17.48
C ALA A 202 16.85 -9.69 -17.12
N ASP A 203 16.80 -10.87 -17.74
CA ASP A 203 15.75 -11.84 -17.43
C ASP A 203 15.75 -12.14 -15.92
N PRO A 204 14.62 -11.90 -15.22
CA PRO A 204 14.56 -12.13 -13.78
C PRO A 204 14.76 -13.61 -13.47
N ILE A 205 15.51 -13.89 -12.40
CA ILE A 205 15.86 -15.24 -11.95
C ILE A 205 14.94 -15.61 -10.80
N LEU A 206 14.18 -16.69 -10.98
CA LEU A 206 13.41 -17.30 -9.91
C LEU A 206 14.34 -18.18 -9.07
N LEU A 207 14.48 -17.85 -7.79
CA LEU A 207 15.38 -18.59 -6.91
C LEU A 207 14.73 -19.90 -6.44
N PRO A 208 15.38 -21.06 -6.64
CA PRO A 208 14.96 -22.33 -6.03
C PRO A 208 15.09 -22.30 -4.51
N PHE A 209 14.43 -23.25 -3.82
CA PHE A 209 14.55 -23.38 -2.38
C PHE A 209 15.83 -24.11 -1.98
N GLU A 210 16.54 -23.57 -1.00
CA GLU A 210 17.57 -24.25 -0.21
C GLU A 210 16.91 -24.67 1.11
N GLU A 211 16.82 -25.98 1.35
CA GLU A 211 16.19 -26.50 2.56
C GLU A 211 17.20 -26.47 3.71
N ILE A 212 16.81 -25.78 4.78
CA ILE A 212 17.57 -25.63 6.01
C ILE A 212 16.96 -26.57 7.05
N THR A 213 17.78 -27.43 7.63
CA THR A 213 17.40 -28.31 8.74
C THR A 213 18.02 -27.77 10.01
N VAL A 214 17.21 -27.60 11.05
CA VAL A 214 17.67 -27.13 12.37
C VAL A 214 17.51 -28.31 13.33
N LYS A 215 18.63 -28.97 13.64
CA LYS A 215 18.68 -30.08 14.60
C LYS A 215 18.72 -29.51 16.00
N LEU A 216 17.73 -29.83 16.82
CA LEU A 216 17.51 -29.26 18.14
C LEU A 216 17.22 -30.34 19.16
N HIS A 217 17.83 -30.19 20.34
CA HIS A 217 17.45 -30.91 21.54
C HIS A 217 17.16 -29.92 22.65
N ILE A 218 15.90 -29.83 23.06
CA ILE A 218 15.38 -28.78 23.96
C ILE A 218 14.85 -29.43 25.24
N VAL A 219 15.21 -28.85 26.40
CA VAL A 219 14.63 -29.21 27.69
C VAL A 219 13.51 -28.24 28.01
N VAL A 220 12.34 -28.77 28.36
CA VAL A 220 11.12 -28.00 28.60
C VAL A 220 10.56 -28.26 29.99
N ALA A 221 9.78 -27.31 30.50
CA ALA A 221 9.06 -27.44 31.76
C ALA A 221 7.90 -28.45 31.66
N ASP A 222 7.42 -28.91 32.82
CA ASP A 222 6.44 -29.99 32.94
C ASP A 222 5.02 -29.58 32.52
N ASP A 223 4.68 -28.31 32.68
CA ASP A 223 3.34 -27.73 32.50
C ASP A 223 3.06 -27.19 31.09
N VAL A 224 3.94 -27.45 30.14
CA VAL A 224 3.89 -26.86 28.80
C VAL A 224 3.05 -27.72 27.84
N ASP A 225 2.29 -27.09 26.95
CA ASP A 225 1.72 -27.78 25.79
C ASP A 225 2.82 -27.96 24.72
N LEU A 226 3.30 -29.20 24.54
CA LEU A 226 4.38 -29.51 23.60
C LEU A 226 3.97 -29.30 22.14
N ASP A 227 2.73 -29.62 21.78
CA ASP A 227 2.26 -29.55 20.41
C ASP A 227 2.17 -28.07 19.99
N HIS A 228 1.65 -27.23 20.88
CA HIS A 228 1.63 -25.78 20.69
C HIS A 228 3.04 -25.17 20.70
N LEU A 229 3.90 -25.55 21.63
CA LEU A 229 5.28 -25.06 21.70
C LEU A 229 6.07 -25.42 20.44
N ALA A 230 5.97 -26.66 19.96
CA ALA A 230 6.64 -27.11 18.75
C ALA A 230 6.20 -26.31 17.51
N ALA A 231 4.89 -26.07 17.37
CA ALA A 231 4.36 -25.22 16.31
C ALA A 231 4.88 -23.78 16.40
N HIS A 232 4.97 -23.24 17.63
CA HIS A 232 5.48 -21.89 17.87
C HIS A 232 6.98 -21.77 17.57
N ILE A 233 7.81 -22.72 18.05
CA ILE A 233 9.24 -22.80 17.73
C ILE A 233 9.43 -22.85 16.22
N TYR A 234 8.74 -23.76 15.54
CA TYR A 234 8.83 -23.88 14.09
C TYR A 234 8.51 -22.57 13.37
N TRP A 235 7.43 -21.89 13.78
CA TRP A 235 7.05 -20.60 13.20
C TRP A 235 8.16 -19.56 13.39
N GLN A 236 8.68 -19.40 14.60
CA GLN A 236 9.73 -18.41 14.88
C GLN A 236 11.03 -18.74 14.13
N LEU A 237 11.44 -20.00 14.09
CA LEU A 237 12.60 -20.43 13.29
C LEU A 237 12.40 -20.15 11.80
N SER A 238 11.19 -20.41 11.27
CA SER A 238 10.88 -20.14 9.88
C SER A 238 10.95 -18.66 9.53
N GLN A 239 10.47 -17.79 10.44
CA GLN A 239 10.53 -16.34 10.31
C GLN A 239 11.96 -15.81 10.48
N ALA A 240 12.76 -16.45 11.33
CA ALA A 240 14.17 -16.10 11.48
C ALA A 240 15.00 -16.48 10.25
N ILE A 241 14.68 -17.58 9.58
CA ILE A 241 15.37 -18.02 8.35
C ILE A 241 14.93 -17.18 7.15
N ALA A 242 13.63 -17.06 6.93
CA ALA A 242 13.02 -16.38 5.80
C ALA A 242 11.93 -15.42 6.29
N PRO A 243 12.32 -14.21 6.74
CA PRO A 243 11.40 -13.27 7.35
C PRO A 243 10.37 -12.80 6.31
N THR A 244 9.13 -12.64 6.76
CA THR A 244 8.03 -12.17 5.92
C THR A 244 7.79 -10.69 6.16
N LEU A 245 7.89 -9.88 5.11
CA LEU A 245 7.62 -8.45 5.20
C LEU A 245 6.13 -8.19 5.49
N SER A 246 5.87 -7.21 6.35
CA SER A 246 4.54 -6.78 6.74
C SER A 246 4.07 -5.61 5.87
N PHE A 247 2.79 -5.65 5.48
CA PHE A 247 2.12 -4.51 4.88
C PHE A 247 1.30 -3.80 5.95
N HIS A 248 1.36 -2.48 5.95
CA HIS A 248 0.66 -1.64 6.91
C HIS A 248 -0.55 -0.98 6.27
N SER A 249 -1.62 -0.85 7.05
CA SER A 249 -2.81 -0.09 6.63
C SER A 249 -2.58 1.42 6.74
N LEU A 250 -3.34 2.21 5.97
CA LEU A 250 -3.33 3.67 6.09
C LEU A 250 -3.69 4.13 7.51
N SER A 251 -4.66 3.48 8.16
CA SER A 251 -5.09 3.82 9.51
C SER A 251 -3.99 3.55 10.55
N ALA A 252 -3.27 2.45 10.44
CA ALA A 252 -2.14 2.15 11.33
C ALA A 252 -1.05 3.22 11.21
N ARG A 253 -0.66 3.57 9.97
CA ARG A 253 0.36 4.59 9.73
C ARG A 253 -0.02 5.99 10.20
N ARG A 254 -1.31 6.34 10.17
CA ARG A 254 -1.79 7.61 10.73
C ARG A 254 -1.77 7.63 12.25
N GLN A 255 -1.98 6.49 12.92
CA GLN A 255 -1.87 6.40 14.38
C GLN A 255 -0.42 6.56 14.87
N GLU A 256 0.56 6.22 14.03
CA GLU A 256 1.99 6.47 14.27
C GLU A 256 2.40 7.96 14.12
N ASN A 257 1.44 8.88 13.90
CA ASN A 257 1.67 10.31 13.64
C ASN A 257 2.61 10.59 12.45
N ARG A 258 2.68 9.69 11.46
CA ARG A 258 3.45 9.93 10.23
C ARG A 258 2.73 10.92 9.30
N PRO A 259 3.46 11.88 8.69
CA PRO A 259 2.91 12.75 7.65
C PRO A 259 2.35 11.98 6.45
N ILE A 260 1.28 12.49 5.84
CA ILE A 260 0.56 11.78 4.76
C ILE A 260 1.41 11.63 3.49
N ASP A 261 2.20 12.65 3.16
CA ASP A 261 3.18 12.67 2.09
C ASP A 261 4.23 11.58 2.28
N THR A 262 4.77 11.44 3.50
CA THR A 262 5.74 10.36 3.81
C THR A 262 5.11 8.96 3.69
N ILE A 263 3.83 8.80 4.03
CA ILE A 263 3.14 7.50 3.90
C ILE A 263 2.99 7.10 2.42
N PHE A 264 2.71 8.06 1.55
CA PHE A 264 2.50 7.83 0.12
C PHE A 264 3.79 7.96 -0.72
N GLU A 265 4.95 8.17 -0.10
CA GLU A 265 6.24 8.25 -0.78
C GLU A 265 6.55 6.94 -1.53
N GLY A 266 6.96 7.08 -2.80
CA GLY A 266 7.31 5.96 -3.67
C GLY A 266 6.13 5.41 -4.48
N PRO A 267 6.24 4.19 -5.01
CA PRO A 267 5.31 3.67 -5.99
C PRO A 267 3.97 3.23 -5.40
N PRO A 268 2.87 3.29 -6.18
CA PRO A 268 1.55 2.90 -5.72
C PRO A 268 1.42 1.37 -5.53
N LEU A 269 1.43 0.90 -4.27
CA LEU A 269 1.30 -0.53 -3.91
C LEU A 269 -0.14 -0.97 -3.65
N ALA A 270 -0.58 -2.13 -4.12
CA ALA A 270 -1.97 -2.59 -3.98
C ALA A 270 -2.29 -3.14 -2.58
N ASN A 271 -1.32 -3.73 -1.89
CA ASN A 271 -1.56 -4.49 -0.66
C ASN A 271 -1.29 -3.73 0.64
N GLY A 272 -1.10 -2.41 0.58
CA GLY A 272 -0.84 -1.56 1.75
C GLY A 272 0.46 -0.78 1.58
N PHE A 273 1.08 -0.37 2.70
CA PHE A 273 2.33 0.38 2.72
C PHE A 273 3.47 -0.45 3.30
N ILE A 274 4.66 -0.30 2.73
CA ILE A 274 5.90 -0.93 3.19
C ILE A 274 6.79 0.18 3.76
N ASP A 275 7.31 0.00 4.98
CA ASP A 275 8.32 0.92 5.52
C ASP A 275 9.65 0.75 4.81
N GLU A 276 10.33 1.84 4.51
CA GLU A 276 11.71 1.79 3.99
C GLU A 276 12.65 1.20 5.03
N THR A 277 12.56 1.62 6.30
CA THR A 277 13.48 1.15 7.34
C THR A 277 13.26 -0.32 7.68
N GLU A 278 12.01 -0.79 7.57
CA GLU A 278 11.72 -2.21 7.70
C GLU A 278 12.29 -2.95 6.49
N LEU A 279 12.09 -2.46 5.27
CA LEU A 279 12.60 -3.13 4.05
C LEU A 279 14.11 -3.31 4.06
N GLU A 280 14.88 -2.32 4.53
CA GLU A 280 16.33 -2.40 4.70
C GLU A 280 16.76 -3.53 5.65
N GLY A 281 15.97 -3.82 6.69
CA GLY A 281 16.22 -4.93 7.61
C GLY A 281 16.00 -6.33 6.99
N PHE A 282 15.42 -6.41 5.79
CA PHE A 282 15.04 -7.67 5.13
C PHE A 282 15.98 -8.03 3.98
N ASP A 283 17.21 -7.55 4.01
CA ASP A 283 18.24 -7.88 3.04
C ASP A 283 18.55 -9.38 2.97
N ARG A 284 19.18 -9.76 1.87
CA ARG A 284 19.48 -11.16 1.59
C ARG A 284 20.46 -11.70 2.62
N LYS A 285 20.00 -12.66 3.42
CA LYS A 285 20.86 -13.33 4.40
C LYS A 285 21.95 -14.13 3.70
N THR A 286 23.20 -13.87 4.07
CA THR A 286 24.38 -14.62 3.63
C THR A 286 24.77 -15.71 4.62
N THR A 287 24.42 -15.54 5.89
CA THR A 287 24.77 -16.48 6.96
C THR A 287 23.63 -16.61 7.97
N LEU A 288 23.50 -17.79 8.55
CA LEU A 288 22.64 -18.10 9.69
C LEU A 288 23.53 -18.49 10.86
N ARG A 289 23.28 -17.91 12.04
CA ARG A 289 24.04 -18.21 13.26
C ARG A 289 23.19 -19.00 14.23
N SER A 290 23.75 -20.08 14.77
CA SER A 290 23.09 -20.90 15.79
C SER A 290 22.76 -20.11 17.05
N SER A 291 23.58 -19.10 17.40
CA SER A 291 23.34 -18.20 18.53
C SER A 291 21.97 -17.52 18.46
N ASP A 292 21.59 -17.05 17.28
CA ASP A 292 20.37 -16.28 17.09
C ASP A 292 19.15 -17.18 17.32
N PHE A 293 19.20 -18.41 16.84
CA PHE A 293 18.17 -19.42 17.09
C PHE A 293 18.12 -19.85 18.56
N ILE A 294 19.27 -19.99 19.24
CA ILE A 294 19.31 -20.29 20.68
C ILE A 294 18.58 -19.19 21.46
N HIS A 295 18.88 -17.92 21.18
CA HIS A 295 18.21 -16.79 21.84
C HIS A 295 16.70 -16.80 21.59
N ILE A 296 16.28 -16.96 20.33
CA ILE A 296 14.86 -17.03 19.98
C ILE A 296 14.14 -18.16 20.74
N ILE A 297 14.77 -19.33 20.88
CA ILE A 297 14.19 -20.48 21.56
C ILE A 297 14.15 -20.27 23.09
N LEU A 298 15.22 -19.73 23.68
CA LEU A 298 15.31 -19.49 25.13
C LEU A 298 14.35 -18.40 25.62
N ASP A 299 14.01 -17.43 24.76
CA ASP A 299 13.02 -16.39 25.09
C ASP A 299 11.58 -16.91 25.16
N MET A 300 11.33 -18.16 24.74
CA MET A 300 9.99 -18.74 24.74
C MET A 300 9.60 -19.28 26.12
N ASN A 301 8.38 -18.95 26.56
CA ASN A 301 7.82 -19.49 27.79
C ASN A 301 7.77 -21.02 27.76
N GLY A 302 8.31 -21.64 28.81
CA GLY A 302 8.32 -23.09 28.99
C GLY A 302 9.59 -23.80 28.52
N VAL A 303 10.52 -23.09 27.86
CA VAL A 303 11.85 -23.63 27.54
C VAL A 303 12.81 -23.40 28.70
N GLN A 304 13.49 -24.45 29.16
CA GLN A 304 14.48 -24.37 30.25
C GLN A 304 15.91 -24.25 29.72
N SER A 305 16.25 -25.03 28.68
CA SER A 305 17.57 -25.00 28.08
C SER A 305 17.61 -25.64 26.69
N VAL A 306 18.64 -25.32 25.91
CA VAL A 306 18.94 -25.97 24.62
C VAL A 306 20.21 -26.81 24.79
N LYS A 307 20.08 -28.14 24.74
CA LYS A 307 21.21 -29.08 24.91
C LYS A 307 22.08 -29.20 23.67
N LYS A 308 21.45 -29.18 22.50
CA LYS A 308 22.15 -29.36 21.21
C LYS A 308 21.45 -28.54 20.14
N ILE A 309 22.26 -27.87 19.32
CA ILE A 309 21.83 -27.22 18.09
C ILE A 309 22.84 -27.50 16.97
N ALA A 310 22.36 -27.78 15.77
CA ALA A 310 23.17 -27.79 14.55
C ALA A 310 22.31 -27.40 13.35
N LEU A 311 22.92 -26.71 12.39
CA LEU A 311 22.27 -26.27 11.16
C LEU A 311 22.80 -27.07 9.97
N GLU A 312 21.92 -27.51 9.09
CA GLU A 312 22.27 -28.22 7.86
C GLU A 312 21.60 -27.54 6.67
N SER A 313 22.27 -27.57 5.52
CA SER A 313 21.74 -27.09 4.24
C SER A 313 21.73 -28.24 3.23
N SER A 314 20.67 -28.29 2.41
CA SER A 314 20.60 -29.21 1.27
C SER A 314 21.68 -28.95 0.21
N GLN A 315 22.21 -27.72 0.10
CA GLN A 315 23.29 -27.38 -0.83
C GLN A 315 24.68 -27.81 -0.33
N LYS A 316 24.85 -27.99 0.99
CA LYS A 316 26.11 -28.43 1.62
C LYS A 316 26.10 -29.91 2.00
N SER A 317 25.42 -30.74 1.19
CA SER A 317 25.28 -32.19 1.38
C SER A 317 24.75 -32.61 2.77
N GLY A 318 24.03 -31.73 3.46
CA GLY A 318 23.52 -32.01 4.81
C GLY A 318 24.59 -32.12 5.90
N VAL A 319 25.78 -31.55 5.72
CA VAL A 319 26.83 -31.57 6.76
C VAL A 319 26.44 -30.64 7.91
N PRO A 320 26.31 -31.14 9.16
CA PRO A 320 25.94 -30.31 10.30
C PRO A 320 26.99 -29.28 10.64
N GLN A 321 26.58 -28.01 10.61
CA GLN A 321 27.35 -26.85 11.03
C GLN A 321 26.89 -26.40 12.42
N PRO A 322 27.76 -26.46 13.44
CA PRO A 322 27.36 -26.19 14.82
C PRO A 322 27.09 -24.71 15.11
N TRP A 323 27.79 -23.78 14.47
CA TRP A 323 27.79 -22.37 14.86
C TRP A 323 27.30 -21.42 13.77
N VAL A 324 27.76 -21.61 12.53
CA VAL A 324 27.46 -20.72 11.40
C VAL A 324 27.21 -21.56 10.17
N LEU A 325 26.09 -21.30 9.50
CA LEU A 325 25.75 -21.86 8.20
C LEU A 325 25.75 -20.73 7.17
N GLU A 326 26.68 -20.75 6.23
CA GLU A 326 26.64 -19.84 5.08
C GLU A 326 25.63 -20.35 4.06
N LEU A 327 24.85 -19.41 3.52
CA LEU A 327 23.77 -19.64 2.57
C LEU A 327 24.25 -19.37 1.13
N ASP A 328 23.62 -20.05 0.17
CA ASP A 328 23.92 -19.83 -1.25
C ASP A 328 23.06 -18.69 -1.82
N LEU A 329 23.74 -17.69 -2.40
CA LEU A 329 23.11 -16.56 -3.08
C LEU A 329 22.47 -16.93 -4.44
N ASN A 330 22.30 -18.19 -4.77
CA ASN A 330 21.46 -18.63 -5.89
C ASN A 330 20.16 -19.30 -5.42
N TYR A 331 19.93 -19.36 -4.10
CA TYR A 331 18.77 -20.02 -3.52
C TYR A 331 18.02 -19.09 -2.55
N THR A 332 16.80 -19.49 -2.20
CA THR A 332 16.01 -18.93 -1.10
C THR A 332 16.00 -19.93 0.06
N PRO A 333 16.49 -19.56 1.25
CA PRO A 333 16.51 -20.46 2.38
C PRO A 333 15.07 -20.73 2.85
N LYS A 334 14.79 -21.98 3.19
CA LYS A 334 13.48 -22.41 3.68
C LYS A 334 13.67 -23.48 4.73
N LEU A 335 12.99 -23.32 5.86
CA LEU A 335 13.00 -24.35 6.91
C LEU A 335 12.35 -25.63 6.37
N LYS A 336 13.01 -26.77 6.61
CA LYS A 336 12.50 -28.12 6.31
C LYS A 336 11.10 -28.30 6.91
N PRO A 337 10.16 -29.00 6.24
CA PRO A 337 8.79 -29.13 6.72
C PRO A 337 8.70 -29.66 8.16
N LEU A 338 7.73 -29.14 8.94
CA LEU A 338 7.53 -29.47 10.36
C LEU A 338 7.49 -30.98 10.64
N GLU A 339 6.80 -31.73 9.79
CA GLU A 339 6.65 -33.19 9.88
C GLU A 339 8.00 -33.89 9.99
N GLN A 340 8.87 -33.62 9.02
CA GLN A 340 10.16 -34.26 8.91
C GLN A 340 11.13 -33.79 10.00
N LEU A 341 10.96 -32.55 10.49
CA LEU A 341 11.72 -32.05 11.63
C LEU A 341 11.33 -32.77 12.92
N LEU A 342 10.04 -32.94 13.19
CA LEU A 342 9.56 -33.61 14.40
C LEU A 342 9.91 -35.10 14.46
N GLU A 343 10.08 -35.75 13.31
CA GLU A 343 10.47 -37.16 13.26
C GLU A 343 11.90 -37.42 13.75
N ASN A 344 12.86 -36.57 13.39
CA ASN A 344 14.28 -36.89 13.56
C ASN A 344 15.16 -35.74 14.09
N ASP A 345 14.77 -34.49 13.86
CA ASP A 345 15.65 -33.33 14.01
C ASP A 345 15.27 -32.47 15.23
N LEU A 346 14.01 -32.43 15.65
CA LEU A 346 13.51 -31.61 16.74
C LEU A 346 13.05 -32.50 17.92
N GLN A 347 13.88 -32.57 18.96
CA GLN A 347 13.67 -33.43 20.12
C GLN A 347 13.40 -32.61 21.39
N PHE A 348 12.46 -33.09 22.19
CA PHE A 348 12.07 -32.46 23.46
C PHE A 348 12.31 -33.42 24.62
N GLU A 349 12.82 -32.89 25.73
CA GLU A 349 13.11 -33.64 26.93
C GLU A 349 12.43 -33.00 28.15
N ARG A 350 11.80 -33.84 28.98
CA ARG A 350 11.27 -33.47 30.30
C ARG A 350 11.89 -34.35 31.36
N GLN A 351 12.54 -33.74 32.35
CA GLN A 351 13.16 -34.46 33.48
C GLN A 351 14.05 -35.65 33.05
N GLY A 352 14.75 -35.57 31.90
CA GLY A 352 15.56 -36.67 31.39
C GLY A 352 14.87 -37.62 30.39
N ILE A 353 13.57 -37.45 30.12
CA ILE A 353 12.76 -38.36 29.28
C ILE A 353 12.39 -37.66 27.97
N LEU A 354 12.64 -38.33 26.85
CA LEU A 354 12.27 -37.85 25.52
C LEU A 354 10.74 -37.88 25.36
N CYS A 355 10.17 -36.74 24.98
CA CYS A 355 8.73 -36.59 24.80
C CYS A 355 8.29 -37.01 23.39
N GLN A 356 7.09 -37.57 23.30
CA GLN A 356 6.40 -37.83 22.03
C GLN A 356 5.48 -36.65 21.73
N ILE A 357 5.45 -36.23 20.45
CA ILE A 357 4.66 -35.09 19.99
C ILE A 357 3.61 -35.58 19.01
N ASN A 358 2.41 -35.02 19.10
CA ASN A 358 1.38 -35.27 18.11
C ASN A 358 1.59 -34.34 16.91
N ILE A 359 2.17 -34.89 15.84
CA ILE A 359 2.49 -34.16 14.61
C ILE A 359 1.25 -33.47 14.01
N GLU A 360 0.08 -34.13 14.04
CA GLU A 360 -1.16 -33.57 13.48
C GLU A 360 -1.71 -32.42 14.32
N ALA A 361 -1.62 -32.51 15.65
CA ALA A 361 -1.98 -31.42 16.55
C ALA A 361 -1.05 -30.21 16.34
N ALA A 362 0.26 -30.43 16.27
CA ALA A 362 1.24 -29.37 16.01
C ALA A 362 1.00 -28.67 14.65
N LYS A 363 0.63 -29.42 13.59
CA LYS A 363 0.22 -28.83 12.31
C LYS A 363 -1.02 -27.96 12.44
N ALA A 364 -2.03 -28.40 13.19
CA ALA A 364 -3.25 -27.63 13.39
C ALA A 364 -2.94 -26.29 14.09
N HIS A 365 -2.10 -26.30 15.12
CA HIS A 365 -1.62 -25.08 15.77
C HIS A 365 -0.85 -24.18 14.80
N LEU A 366 0.06 -24.73 13.99
CA LEU A 366 0.82 -23.96 13.00
C LEU A 366 -0.10 -23.33 11.94
N LYS A 367 -1.13 -24.06 11.49
CA LYS A 367 -2.13 -23.54 10.55
C LYS A 367 -2.88 -22.36 11.14
N ASN A 368 -3.32 -22.44 12.40
CA ASN A 368 -3.99 -21.35 13.09
C ASN A 368 -3.09 -20.10 13.20
N VAL A 369 -1.79 -20.28 13.48
CA VAL A 369 -0.82 -19.17 13.50
C VAL A 369 -0.72 -18.51 12.12
N LYS A 370 -0.58 -19.29 11.06
CA LYS A 370 -0.51 -18.78 9.67
C LYS A 370 -1.78 -18.05 9.25
N GLU A 371 -2.95 -18.56 9.64
CA GLU A 371 -4.24 -17.96 9.30
C GLU A 371 -4.45 -16.60 9.98
N ARG A 372 -4.04 -16.46 11.25
CA ARG A 372 -4.06 -15.17 11.95
C ARG A 372 -3.22 -14.13 11.22
N VAL A 373 -1.98 -14.48 10.87
CA VAL A 373 -1.09 -13.58 10.12
C VAL A 373 -1.66 -13.23 8.73
N ALA A 374 -2.28 -14.20 8.04
CA ALA A 374 -2.92 -13.97 6.75
C ALA A 374 -4.15 -13.06 6.86
N PHE A 375 -4.90 -13.14 7.96
CA PHE A 375 -6.03 -12.25 8.24
C PHE A 375 -5.56 -10.80 8.42
N ASP A 376 -4.50 -10.58 9.19
CA ASP A 376 -3.92 -9.24 9.41
C ASP A 376 -3.42 -8.61 8.10
N LYS A 377 -2.81 -9.42 7.21
CA LYS A 377 -2.44 -8.98 5.86
C LYS A 377 -3.63 -8.56 5.01
N LYS A 378 -4.76 -9.29 5.07
CA LYS A 378 -5.98 -8.92 4.33
C LYS A 378 -6.58 -7.62 4.84
N SER A 379 -6.55 -7.39 6.16
CA SER A 379 -7.01 -6.15 6.79
C SER A 379 -6.21 -4.94 6.32
N SER A 380 -4.92 -5.15 6.00
CA SER A 380 -3.99 -4.08 5.62
C SER A 380 -4.06 -3.64 4.16
N ARG A 381 -4.85 -4.31 3.32
CA ARG A 381 -5.00 -3.93 1.90
C ARG A 381 -5.55 -2.52 1.78
N TYR A 382 -4.97 -1.75 0.85
CA TYR A 382 -5.45 -0.43 0.54
C TYR A 382 -6.86 -0.52 -0.07
N LYS A 383 -7.83 0.11 0.59
CA LYS A 383 -9.14 0.38 0.00
C LYS A 383 -9.09 1.79 -0.59
N ILE A 384 -9.62 1.96 -1.79
CA ILE A 384 -9.74 3.29 -2.39
C ILE A 384 -10.73 4.10 -1.52
N PHE A 385 -10.19 5.06 -0.77
CA PHE A 385 -10.99 6.01 -0.02
C PHE A 385 -11.53 7.04 -1.00
N HIS A 386 -12.83 6.95 -1.28
CA HIS A 386 -13.55 7.96 -2.03
C HIS A 386 -14.02 9.04 -1.06
N CYS A 387 -14.20 10.26 -1.57
CA CYS A 387 -14.93 11.29 -0.83
C CYS A 387 -16.31 10.72 -0.44
N PRO A 388 -16.78 10.86 0.81
CA PRO A 388 -18.06 10.32 1.24
C PRO A 388 -19.20 10.86 0.35
N ALA A 389 -20.21 10.02 0.11
CA ALA A 389 -21.38 10.40 -0.67
C ALA A 389 -22.08 11.59 -0.01
N VAL A 390 -22.41 12.58 -0.83
CA VAL A 390 -23.02 13.83 -0.42
C VAL A 390 -24.50 13.81 -0.78
N THR A 391 -25.35 14.40 0.06
CA THR A 391 -26.76 14.65 -0.28
C THR A 391 -26.82 15.70 -1.38
N ILE A 392 -27.29 15.30 -2.56
CA ILE A 392 -27.36 16.20 -3.71
C ILE A 392 -28.72 16.92 -3.71
N ASP A 393 -28.70 18.24 -3.54
CA ASP A 393 -29.88 19.09 -3.74
C ASP A 393 -29.94 19.57 -5.20
N THR A 394 -31.04 19.27 -5.90
CA THR A 394 -31.24 19.57 -7.33
C THR A 394 -31.69 21.01 -7.60
N SER A 395 -31.21 21.98 -6.82
CA SER A 395 -31.54 23.41 -6.91
C SER A 395 -31.01 24.09 -8.19
N ALA A 396 -30.41 23.36 -9.12
CA ALA A 396 -29.75 23.86 -10.33
C ALA A 396 -30.68 24.29 -11.49
N THR A 397 -32.01 24.29 -11.30
CA THR A 397 -32.94 24.79 -12.34
C THR A 397 -32.99 26.32 -12.32
N MET A 398 -32.57 26.97 -13.40
CA MET A 398 -32.73 28.42 -13.59
C MET A 398 -34.15 28.69 -14.14
N TYR A 399 -35.01 29.29 -13.34
CA TYR A 399 -36.33 29.74 -13.80
C TYR A 399 -36.19 31.10 -14.50
N ARG A 400 -36.60 31.19 -15.78
CA ARG A 400 -36.68 32.48 -16.48
C ARG A 400 -37.80 33.31 -15.87
N TYR A 401 -37.51 34.57 -15.56
CA TYR A 401 -38.48 35.52 -15.01
C TYR A 401 -39.59 35.92 -16.02
N ASN A 402 -39.42 35.63 -17.32
CA ASN A 402 -40.41 35.92 -18.37
C ASN A 402 -41.44 34.79 -18.54
N MET A 403 -42.19 34.43 -17.49
CA MET A 403 -43.43 33.68 -17.65
C MET A 403 -44.64 34.61 -17.51
N ILE A 404 -44.87 35.41 -18.55
CA ILE A 404 -46.21 35.90 -18.88
C ILE A 404 -46.68 35.04 -20.07
N SER A 405 -47.34 33.93 -19.78
CA SER A 405 -48.21 33.30 -20.77
C SER A 405 -49.52 34.10 -20.79
N PRO A 406 -50.02 34.57 -21.95
CA PRO A 406 -51.35 35.16 -22.00
C PRO A 406 -52.36 34.08 -21.60
N PRO A 407 -53.47 34.42 -20.91
CA PRO A 407 -54.50 33.46 -20.59
C PRO A 407 -55.08 32.94 -21.91
N THR A 408 -54.99 31.63 -22.11
CA THR A 408 -55.66 30.94 -23.21
C THR A 408 -57.17 31.08 -22.97
N THR A 409 -57.82 31.94 -23.73
CA THR A 409 -59.28 31.97 -23.84
C THR A 409 -59.75 30.68 -24.51
N VAL A 410 -60.82 30.10 -23.95
CA VAL A 410 -61.54 28.90 -24.44
C VAL A 410 -61.95 29.03 -25.89
#